data_AF-A4WVQ7-F1
#
_entry.id   AF-A4WVQ7-F1
#
_cell.length_a   1.000
_cell.length_b   1.000
_cell.length_c   1.000
_cell.angle_alpha   90.00
_cell.angle_beta   90.00
_cell.angle_gamma   90.00
#
_symmetry.space_group_name_H-M   'P 1'
#
loop_
_entity.id
_entity.type
_entity.pdbx_description
1 polymer ?
#
loop_
_entity_poly.entity_id
_entity_poly.type
_entity_poly.pdbx_seq_one_letter_code
_entity_poly.pdbx_strand_id
1 'polypeptide(L)'
;MAITAARTASRSSSHRSAQEGSAQVQGTYLTDCLLHWAKQVEDQLALGVLTEAERRAGFYLKHDFGALLRPTTKERYEALAKAVGGPILTPNEARRIDGYDPIEGGDRLNPAPNMTRSEETDP
;
A
#
# COMPACT_ATOMS: atom_id res chain seq x y z
N MET A 1 -33.50 1.06 22.91
CA MET A 1 -33.91 2.36 22.33
C MET A 1 -33.17 2.51 21.00
N ALA A 2 -33.84 2.16 19.90
CA ALA A 2 -33.24 2.10 18.57
C ALA A 2 -33.30 3.48 17.90
N ILE A 3 -32.15 4.01 17.52
CA ILE A 3 -32.06 5.22 16.70
C ILE A 3 -31.83 4.75 15.26
N THR A 4 -32.93 4.67 14.51
CA THR A 4 -32.91 4.59 13.05
C THR A 4 -32.88 6.01 12.50
N ALA A 5 -31.80 6.38 11.79
CA ALA A 5 -31.69 7.65 11.08
C ALA A 5 -31.66 7.41 9.57
N ALA A 6 -32.50 8.17 8.87
CA ALA A 6 -32.96 7.95 7.51
C ALA A 6 -31.92 8.25 6.40
N ARG A 7 -32.19 7.63 5.25
CA ARG A 7 -31.47 7.67 3.97
C ARG A 7 -31.30 9.09 3.43
N THR A 8 -30.09 9.64 3.45
CA THR A 8 -29.68 10.82 2.66
C THR A 8 -29.04 10.36 1.34
N ALA A 9 -29.87 10.01 0.35
CA ALA A 9 -29.40 9.50 -0.94
C ALA A 9 -28.79 10.56 -1.89
N SER A 10 -28.73 11.85 -1.53
CA SER A 10 -28.29 12.94 -2.43
C SER A 10 -26.84 13.43 -2.19
N ARG A 11 -26.22 13.11 -1.05
CA ARG A 11 -24.87 13.63 -0.69
C ARG A 11 -23.69 12.79 -1.20
N SER A 12 -23.97 11.64 -1.85
CA SER A 12 -22.95 10.61 -2.11
C SER A 12 -22.18 10.77 -3.42
N SER A 13 -22.65 11.58 -4.38
CA SER A 13 -21.93 11.84 -5.64
C SER A 13 -20.96 13.02 -5.50
N SER A 14 -21.43 14.13 -4.91
CA SER A 14 -20.66 15.38 -4.79
C SER A 14 -19.49 15.27 -3.79
N HIS A 15 -19.68 14.51 -2.70
CA HIS A 15 -18.58 14.22 -1.76
C HIS A 15 -17.52 13.31 -2.40
N ARG A 16 -17.93 12.36 -3.24
CA ARG A 16 -17.05 11.42 -3.92
C ARG A 16 -16.20 12.12 -4.99
N SER A 17 -16.81 12.98 -5.81
CA SER A 17 -16.08 13.78 -6.79
C SER A 17 -15.11 14.77 -6.13
N ALA A 18 -15.47 15.34 -4.97
CA ALA A 18 -14.56 16.19 -4.20
C ALA A 18 -13.37 15.39 -3.63
N GLN A 19 -13.62 14.17 -3.16
CA GLN A 19 -12.57 13.28 -2.65
C GLN A 19 -11.64 12.78 -3.76
N GLU A 20 -12.19 12.39 -4.92
CA GLU A 20 -11.44 11.99 -6.11
C GLU A 20 -10.56 13.14 -6.63
N GLY A 21 -11.08 14.36 -6.69
CA GLY A 21 -10.30 15.54 -7.04
C GLY A 21 -9.16 15.82 -6.05
N SER A 22 -9.39 15.63 -4.75
CA SER A 22 -8.35 15.81 -3.73
C SER A 22 -7.23 14.76 -3.83
N ALA A 23 -7.57 13.50 -4.17
CA ALA A 23 -6.59 12.43 -4.34
C ALA A 23 -5.69 12.66 -5.57
N GLN A 24 -6.27 13.18 -6.66
CA GLN A 24 -5.48 13.55 -7.85
C GLN A 24 -4.48 14.66 -7.54
N VAL A 25 -4.90 15.69 -6.79
CA VAL A 25 -4.02 16.79 -6.36
C VAL A 25 -2.91 16.31 -5.42
N GLN A 26 -3.19 15.36 -4.53
CA GLN A 26 -2.17 14.75 -3.67
C GLN A 26 -1.13 13.98 -4.48
N GLY A 27 -1.55 13.23 -5.50
CA GLY A 27 -0.67 12.47 -6.38
C GLY A 27 0.25 13.36 -7.24
N THR A 28 -0.30 14.44 -7.82
CA THR A 28 0.51 15.41 -8.58
C THR A 28 1.45 16.19 -7.68
N TYR A 29 0.99 16.62 -6.49
CA TYR A 29 1.86 17.28 -5.51
C TYR A 29 3.03 16.39 -5.08
N LEU A 30 2.78 15.09 -4.84
CA LEU A 30 3.85 14.15 -4.54
C LEU A 30 4.85 14.05 -5.70
N THR A 31 4.35 13.84 -6.91
CA THR A 31 5.19 13.55 -8.08
C THR A 31 5.98 14.77 -8.54
N ASP A 32 5.32 15.91 -8.65
CA ASP A 32 5.87 17.11 -9.28
C ASP A 32 6.64 17.99 -8.29
N CYS A 33 6.34 17.91 -6.98
CA CYS A 33 6.97 18.76 -5.97
C CYS A 33 7.82 17.97 -4.98
N LEU A 34 7.23 17.00 -4.27
CA LEU A 34 7.91 16.36 -3.14
C LEU A 34 9.01 15.41 -3.60
N LEU A 35 8.75 14.56 -4.61
CA LEU A 35 9.75 13.60 -5.10
C LEU A 35 10.99 14.28 -5.69
N HIS A 36 10.85 15.48 -6.23
CA HIS A 36 11.97 16.29 -6.73
C HIS A 36 13.03 16.54 -5.65
N TRP A 37 12.60 16.78 -4.41
CA TRP A 37 13.49 17.06 -3.28
C TRP A 37 13.75 15.84 -2.40
N ALA A 38 12.83 14.87 -2.38
CA ALA A 38 12.87 13.73 -1.47
C ALA A 38 14.22 12.99 -1.51
N LYS A 39 14.72 12.70 -2.71
CA LYS A 39 15.99 11.97 -2.86
C LYS A 39 17.18 12.74 -2.32
N GLN A 40 17.24 14.05 -2.59
CA GLN A 40 18.31 14.92 -2.09
C GLN A 40 18.29 14.98 -0.55
N VAL A 41 17.10 15.11 0.04
CA VAL A 41 16.95 15.12 1.50
C VAL A 41 17.37 13.76 2.11
N GLU A 42 17.00 12.63 1.49
CA GLU A 42 17.44 11.30 1.93
C GLU A 42 18.97 11.17 1.92
N ASP A 43 19.63 11.65 0.86
CA ASP A 43 21.09 11.58 0.75
C ASP A 43 21.78 12.46 1.80
N GLN A 44 21.27 13.67 2.04
CA GLN A 44 21.80 14.54 3.09
C GLN A 44 21.60 13.95 4.49
N LEU A 45 20.43 13.36 4.75
CA LEU A 45 20.16 12.66 6.02
C LEU A 45 21.05 11.43 6.19
N ALA A 46 21.27 10.65 5.13
CA ALA A 46 22.18 9.51 5.18
C ALA A 46 23.63 9.91 5.48
N LEU A 47 24.06 11.09 5.03
CA LEU A 47 25.39 11.62 5.36
C LEU A 47 25.47 12.16 6.80
N GLY A 48 24.42 12.85 7.27
CA GLY A 48 24.42 13.51 8.58
C GLY A 48 24.06 12.62 9.76
N VAL A 49 23.23 11.59 9.56
CA VAL A 49 22.69 10.74 10.64
C VAL A 49 23.40 9.39 10.72
N LEU A 50 23.66 8.76 9.57
CA LEU A 50 24.30 7.44 9.55
C LEU A 50 25.83 7.56 9.65
N THR A 51 26.45 6.64 10.37
CA THR A 51 27.90 6.48 10.36
C THR A 51 28.38 5.82 9.06
N GLU A 52 29.67 5.93 8.78
CA GLU A 52 30.26 5.26 7.61
C GLU A 52 30.17 3.72 7.70
N ALA A 53 30.22 3.16 8.91
CA ALA A 53 30.02 1.73 9.13
C ALA A 53 28.59 1.31 8.80
N GLU A 54 27.58 2.05 9.24
CA GLU A 54 26.16 1.76 8.97
C GLU A 54 25.82 1.90 7.48
N ARG A 55 26.36 2.92 6.80
CA ARG A 55 26.19 3.04 5.34
C ARG A 55 26.79 1.86 4.59
N ARG A 56 27.99 1.39 5.00
CA ARG A 56 28.62 0.20 4.40
C ARG A 56 27.89 -1.10 4.72
N ALA A 57 27.21 -1.16 5.87
CA ALA A 57 26.34 -2.27 6.24
C ALA A 57 24.99 -2.27 5.49
N GLY A 58 24.71 -1.24 4.68
CA GLY A 58 23.52 -1.18 3.82
C GLY A 58 22.30 -0.52 4.46
N PHE A 59 22.45 0.17 5.59
CA PHE A 59 21.35 0.96 6.15
C PHE A 59 21.03 2.16 5.26
N TYR A 60 19.74 2.40 5.02
CA TYR A 60 19.26 3.53 4.23
C TYR A 60 18.04 4.17 4.89
N LEU A 61 17.88 5.47 4.65
CA LEU A 61 16.71 6.24 5.07
C LEU A 61 15.82 6.44 3.86
N LYS A 62 14.51 6.26 4.04
CA LYS A 62 13.52 6.42 2.97
C LYS A 62 12.27 7.10 3.51
N HIS A 63 11.73 8.05 2.76
CA HIS A 63 10.46 8.67 3.09
C HIS A 63 9.30 7.69 2.90
N ASP A 64 8.37 7.70 3.85
CA ASP A 64 7.07 7.05 3.73
C ASP A 64 6.00 8.10 3.37
N PHE A 65 5.57 8.10 2.10
CA PHE A 65 4.50 8.96 1.60
C PHE A 65 3.11 8.32 1.72
N GLY A 66 2.99 7.13 2.33
CA GLY A 66 1.72 6.40 2.45
C GLY A 66 0.63 7.17 3.19
N ALA A 67 1.00 8.01 4.16
CA ALA A 67 0.06 8.88 4.87
C ALA A 67 -0.50 10.01 3.99
N LEU A 68 0.31 10.53 3.05
CA LEU A 68 -0.08 11.61 2.14
C LEU A 68 -1.03 11.10 1.06
N LEU A 69 -0.75 9.92 0.51
CA LEU A 69 -1.56 9.27 -0.51
C LEU A 69 -2.69 8.42 0.07
N ARG A 70 -3.08 8.63 1.34
CA ARG A 70 -3.94 7.74 2.13
C ARG A 70 -5.00 7.08 1.23
N PRO A 71 -4.77 5.83 0.79
CA PRO A 71 -5.69 5.20 -0.12
C PRO A 71 -6.98 4.97 0.64
N THR A 72 -8.10 5.04 -0.06
CA THR A 72 -9.35 4.56 0.52
C THR A 72 -9.18 3.10 0.88
N THR A 73 -9.92 2.64 1.89
CA THR A 73 -9.92 1.21 2.28
C THR A 73 -10.16 0.31 1.07
N LYS A 74 -11.00 0.74 0.13
CA LYS A 74 -11.27 0.05 -1.14
C LYS A 74 -10.02 -0.10 -2.01
N GLU A 75 -9.35 1.00 -2.33
CA GLU A 75 -8.15 0.98 -3.18
C GLU A 75 -7.02 0.15 -2.56
N ARG A 76 -6.87 0.22 -1.23
CA ARG A 76 -5.90 -0.59 -0.49
C ARG A 76 -6.19 -2.09 -0.65
N TYR A 77 -7.43 -2.52 -0.43
CA TYR A 77 -7.81 -3.92 -0.60
C TYR A 77 -7.73 -4.40 -2.05
N GLU A 78 -8.09 -3.54 -3.02
CA GLU A 78 -7.94 -3.86 -4.45
C GLU A 78 -6.47 -4.05 -4.86
N ALA A 79 -5.58 -3.18 -4.36
CA ALA A 79 -4.15 -3.31 -4.59
C ALA A 79 -3.57 -4.59 -3.97
N LEU A 80 -3.93 -4.90 -2.72
CA LEU A 80 -3.50 -6.13 -2.04
C LEU A 80 -4.05 -7.38 -2.72
N ALA A 81 -5.33 -7.39 -3.11
CA ALA A 81 -5.93 -8.50 -3.84
C ALA A 81 -5.21 -8.75 -5.17
N LYS A 82 -4.84 -7.70 -5.91
CA LYS A 82 -4.06 -7.81 -7.14
C LYS A 82 -2.63 -8.29 -6.89
N ALA A 83 -1.98 -7.82 -5.82
CA ALA A 83 -0.63 -8.22 -5.46
C ALA A 83 -0.55 -9.68 -5.00
N VAL A 84 -1.54 -10.15 -4.25
CA VAL A 84 -1.67 -11.55 -3.81
C VAL A 84 -2.11 -12.47 -4.95
N GLY A 85 -2.97 -11.99 -5.86
CA GLY A 85 -3.41 -12.75 -7.03
C GLY A 85 -2.33 -12.92 -8.10
N GLY A 86 -1.28 -12.09 -8.08
CA GLY A 86 -0.07 -12.29 -8.87
C GLY A 86 1.04 -12.94 -8.04
N PRO A 87 2.16 -13.34 -8.68
CA PRO A 87 3.33 -13.87 -7.99
C PRO A 87 4.18 -12.74 -7.37
N ILE A 88 3.55 -11.79 -6.67
CA ILE A 88 4.22 -10.63 -6.05
C ILE A 88 4.23 -10.74 -4.53
N LEU A 89 3.06 -10.97 -3.90
CA LEU A 89 2.94 -11.12 -2.44
C LEU A 89 2.26 -12.43 -2.09
N THR A 90 2.72 -13.05 -1.02
CA THR A 90 1.99 -14.13 -0.37
C THR A 90 0.79 -13.58 0.43
N PRO A 91 -0.27 -14.36 0.63
CA PRO A 91 -1.38 -13.97 1.50
C PRO A 91 -0.94 -13.51 2.90
N ASN A 92 0.08 -14.13 3.50
CA ASN A 92 0.59 -13.76 4.82
C ASN A 92 1.39 -12.46 4.81
N GLU A 93 2.13 -12.16 3.75
CA GLU A 93 2.77 -10.86 3.60
C GLU A 93 1.75 -9.72 3.49
N ALA A 94 0.67 -9.93 2.72
CA ALA A 94 -0.42 -8.97 2.64
C ALA A 94 -1.14 -8.78 3.99
N ARG A 95 -1.39 -9.86 4.73
CA ARG A 95 -1.97 -9.78 6.09
C ARG A 95 -1.08 -9.02 7.06
N ARG A 96 0.24 -9.23 7.00
CA ARG A 96 1.22 -8.50 7.80
C ARG A 96 1.26 -7.00 7.48
N ILE A 97 1.15 -6.63 6.20
CA ILE A 97 1.01 -5.21 5.77
C ILE A 97 -0.25 -4.58 6.38
N ASP A 98 -1.30 -5.37 6.55
CA ASP A 98 -2.57 -4.93 7.15
C ASP A 98 -2.64 -5.09 8.67
N GLY A 99 -1.60 -5.64 9.31
CA GLY A 99 -1.54 -5.86 10.75
C GLY A 99 -2.41 -7.03 11.23
N TYR A 100 -2.78 -7.94 10.34
CA TYR A 100 -3.48 -9.18 10.69
C TYR A 100 -2.49 -10.32 10.95
N ASP A 101 -2.89 -11.25 11.82
CA ASP A 101 -2.14 -12.46 12.08
C ASP A 101 -2.03 -13.35 10.83
N PRO A 102 -0.91 -14.08 10.66
CA PRO A 102 -0.72 -15.03 9.57
C PRO A 102 -1.68 -16.22 9.68
N ILE A 103 -1.96 -16.85 8.55
CA ILE A 103 -2.76 -18.08 8.45
C ILE A 103 -1.94 -19.24 7.89
N GLU A 104 -2.32 -20.46 8.27
CA GLU A 104 -1.70 -21.68 7.76
C GLU A 104 -1.91 -21.80 6.23
N GLY A 105 -0.83 -22.14 5.51
CA GLY A 105 -0.83 -22.22 4.05
C GLY A 105 -0.74 -20.87 3.32
N GLY A 106 -0.66 -19.76 4.05
CA GLY A 106 -0.61 -18.40 3.50
C GLY A 106 0.77 -17.90 3.04
N ASP A 107 1.83 -18.70 3.16
CA ASP A 107 3.21 -18.35 2.76
C ASP A 107 3.56 -18.82 1.34
N ARG A 108 2.57 -19.19 0.54
CA ARG A 108 2.75 -19.63 -0.85
C ARG A 108 2.30 -18.54 -1.81
N LEU A 109 3.13 -18.27 -2.82
CA LEU A 109 2.76 -17.36 -3.91
C LEU A 109 1.69 -18.01 -4.79
N ASN A 110 0.69 -17.23 -5.18
CA ASN A 110 -0.28 -17.68 -6.15
C ASN A 110 0.38 -17.75 -7.55
N PRO A 111 0.01 -18.75 -8.37
CA PRO A 111 0.47 -18.81 -9.74
C PRO A 111 -0.06 -17.61 -10.53
N ALA A 112 0.62 -17.26 -11.62
CA ALA A 112 0.18 -16.18 -12.48
C ALA A 112 -1.29 -16.39 -12.92
N PRO A 113 -2.09 -15.32 -13.14
CA PRO A 113 -3.54 -15.42 -13.40
C PRO A 113 -3.94 -16.33 -14.57
N ASN A 114 -3.01 -16.65 -15.46
CA ASN A 114 -3.22 -17.49 -16.64
C ASN A 114 -2.77 -18.96 -16.45
N MET A 115 -2.30 -19.34 -15.25
CA MET A 115 -1.95 -20.72 -14.93
C MET A 115 -2.94 -21.27 -13.91
N THR A 116 -3.81 -22.19 -14.33
CA THR A 116 -4.67 -22.95 -13.41
C THR A 116 -3.78 -23.92 -12.64
N ARG A 117 -3.84 -23.86 -11.30
CA ARG A 117 -3.12 -24.81 -10.44
C ARG A 117 -3.67 -26.22 -10.69
N SER A 118 -2.89 -27.07 -11.34
CA SER A 118 -3.06 -28.52 -11.25
C SER A 118 -2.71 -28.92 -9.82
N GLU A 119 -3.69 -29.43 -9.08
CA GLU A 119 -3.49 -29.91 -7.72
C GLU A 119 -2.50 -31.09 -7.75
N GLU A 120 -1.24 -30.83 -7.41
CA GLU A 120 -0.32 -31.88 -7.00
C GLU A 120 -0.73 -32.29 -5.59
N THR A 121 -1.58 -33.31 -5.53
CA THR A 121 -1.79 -34.12 -4.34
C THR A 121 -0.49 -34.88 -4.09
N ASP A 122 0.33 -34.37 -3.18
CA ASP A 122 1.46 -35.14 -2.64
C ASP A 122 0.89 -36.36 -1.87
N PRO A 123 1.50 -37.56 -1.99
CA PRO A 123 0.95 -38.84 -1.50
C PRO A 123 0.95 -38.99 0.03
#